data_AF-A0A834I3N6-F1
#
_entry.id   AF-A0A834I3N6-F1
#
_cell.length_a   1.000
_cell.length_b   1.000
_cell.length_c   1.000
_cell.angle_alpha   90.00
_cell.angle_beta   90.00
_cell.angle_gamma   90.00
#
_symmetry.space_group_name_H-M   'P 1'
#
loop_
_entity.id
_entity.type
_entity.pdbx_description
1 polymer ?
#
loop_
_entity_poly.entity_id
_entity_poly.type
_entity_poly.pdbx_seq_one_letter_code
_entity_poly.pdbx_strand_id
1 'polypeptide(L)'
;MGKSFYKVKTPKRNVILEFLKCSWRAIVNKRRSAAIRYDHWLDHAKSDFDAKLIHDMKMVFSVLLLFVPLPIFWSLFDQQGSRWTFQASHMDTNVLGLQVVPDQMQVINPAMVLVLIPIFDKVLYPRLERFNVWRNSLHRMALGGLAAGLAFISAGILELFLERTYPDLPDKNHGSLNVINALPCDITILTKPYQKRCLNPGSTIRYQDMQCKNQSRLLIIVEATRRCRDITLSQEILQIEGFLQEKQETTLIISYNKNYDVKGYMIDRVDFSKSVSGNPKIRIDYVKNMNAFDNVSISFQSTFGLTDMYFFGEGSDDSQVAVSPYLELPQGVYECYVRSGQSREHFRKHLHFAFGGVYSLIIRESNMSIEFVKLLTMSSPNSVNILWQLPQYLFISVAEIMFGVAGLEFSFTQAPKSMKTVTIAGWYLSTAVGNLIVIIITKLNFFNSQAYEFFLFALIIIADMMIFTEMATNYHFVELEVDSSVLIMNRDPQLDENA
;
A
#
# COMPACT_ATOMS: atom_id res chain seq x y z
N MET A 1 -39.51 -4.44 -5.62
CA MET A 1 -39.04 -4.98 -6.92
C MET A 1 -38.77 -6.48 -6.78
N GLY A 2 -39.13 -7.32 -7.77
CA GLY A 2 -38.77 -8.76 -7.81
C GLY A 2 -39.79 -9.79 -7.28
N LYS A 3 -40.84 -9.40 -6.54
CA LYS A 3 -41.81 -10.36 -5.95
C LYS A 3 -42.59 -11.21 -6.97
N SER A 4 -42.79 -10.72 -8.20
CA SER A 4 -43.53 -11.48 -9.23
C SER A 4 -42.77 -12.68 -9.78
N PHE A 5 -41.44 -12.69 -9.67
CA PHE A 5 -40.56 -13.74 -10.20
C PHE A 5 -39.91 -14.57 -9.09
N TYR A 6 -40.19 -14.26 -7.82
CA TYR A 6 -39.54 -14.87 -6.66
C TYR A 6 -40.56 -15.26 -5.60
N LYS A 7 -40.66 -16.57 -5.31
CA LYS A 7 -41.49 -17.09 -4.22
C LYS A 7 -40.80 -16.78 -2.89
N VAL A 8 -41.27 -15.74 -2.20
CA VAL A 8 -40.74 -15.33 -0.90
C VAL A 8 -41.01 -16.43 0.13
N LYS A 9 -39.96 -17.17 0.52
CA LYS A 9 -40.00 -18.03 1.71
C LYS A 9 -39.81 -17.16 2.94
N THR A 10 -40.75 -17.20 3.89
CA THR A 10 -40.61 -16.50 5.17
C THR A 10 -39.44 -17.10 5.95
N PRO A 11 -38.55 -16.27 6.55
CA PRO A 11 -37.41 -16.80 7.29
C PRO A 11 -37.90 -17.61 8.50
N LYS A 12 -37.60 -18.91 8.50
CA LYS A 12 -37.88 -19.81 9.62
C LYS A 12 -36.85 -19.55 10.72
N ARG A 13 -37.18 -18.68 11.70
CA ARG A 13 -36.42 -18.40 12.93
C ARG A 13 -35.05 -17.71 12.74
N ASN A 14 -34.64 -16.93 13.74
CA ASN A 14 -33.32 -16.28 13.75
C ASN A 14 -32.27 -17.22 14.35
N VAL A 15 -31.68 -18.07 13.51
CA VAL A 15 -30.74 -19.12 13.90
C VAL A 15 -29.51 -18.57 14.63
N ILE A 16 -28.97 -17.42 14.20
CA ILE A 16 -27.78 -16.81 14.83
C ILE A 16 -28.08 -16.43 16.28
N LEU A 17 -29.25 -15.83 16.52
CA LEU A 17 -29.65 -15.41 17.85
C LEU A 17 -29.92 -16.62 18.77
N GLU A 18 -30.46 -17.71 18.24
CA GLU A 18 -30.61 -18.97 18.98
C GLU A 18 -29.27 -19.62 19.29
N PHE A 19 -28.34 -19.62 18.33
CA PHE A 19 -26.97 -20.11 18.52
C PHE A 19 -26.26 -19.36 19.65
N LEU A 20 -26.34 -18.02 19.67
CA LEU A 20 -25.75 -17.19 20.72
C LEU A 20 -26.42 -17.40 22.08
N LYS A 21 -27.76 -17.46 22.14
CA LYS A 21 -28.51 -17.71 23.37
C LYS A 21 -28.17 -19.06 23.98
N CYS A 22 -28.16 -20.12 23.16
CA CYS A 22 -27.82 -21.47 23.61
C CYS A 22 -26.37 -21.53 24.10
N SER A 23 -25.42 -20.97 23.35
CA SER A 23 -24.00 -20.92 23.74
C SER A 23 -23.80 -20.19 25.06
N TRP A 24 -24.42 -19.02 25.23
CA TRP A 24 -24.37 -18.24 26.47
C TRP A 24 -24.97 -19.01 27.65
N ARG A 25 -26.14 -19.63 27.45
CA ARG A 25 -26.83 -20.41 28.49
C ARG A 25 -26.01 -21.62 28.92
N ALA A 26 -25.41 -22.35 27.97
CA ALA A 26 -24.52 -23.46 28.25
C ALA A 26 -23.31 -23.02 29.09
N ILE A 27 -22.67 -21.89 28.75
CA ILE A 27 -21.53 -21.35 29.50
C ILE A 27 -21.93 -20.92 30.92
N VAL A 28 -23.06 -20.21 31.07
CA VAL A 28 -23.57 -19.77 32.37
C VAL A 28 -23.93 -20.96 33.25
N ASN A 29 -24.62 -21.96 32.71
CA ASN A 29 -25.01 -23.17 33.44
C ASN A 29 -23.78 -24.02 33.81
N LYS A 30 -22.76 -24.10 32.94
CA LYS A 30 -21.49 -24.74 33.26
C LYS A 30 -20.78 -24.07 34.44
N ARG A 31 -20.82 -22.74 34.52
CA ARG A 31 -20.24 -21.97 35.64
C ARG A 31 -21.06 -22.08 36.93
N ARG A 32 -22.39 -22.17 36.85
CA ARG A 32 -23.29 -22.27 38.01
C ARG A 32 -23.42 -23.68 38.58
N SER A 33 -23.36 -24.69 37.72
CA SER A 33 -23.53 -26.11 38.06
C SER A 33 -22.23 -26.88 37.85
N ALA A 34 -21.13 -26.40 38.43
CA ALA A 34 -19.80 -27.02 38.31
C ALA A 34 -19.73 -28.48 38.85
N ALA A 35 -20.74 -28.90 39.63
CA ALA A 35 -20.85 -30.24 40.19
C ALA A 35 -21.32 -31.32 39.17
N ILE A 36 -22.02 -30.93 38.09
CA ILE A 36 -22.50 -31.88 37.06
C ILE A 36 -21.55 -31.82 35.87
N ARG A 37 -20.92 -32.94 35.51
CA ARG A 37 -20.05 -33.05 34.33
C ARG A 37 -20.79 -33.76 33.20
N TYR A 38 -20.83 -33.13 32.04
CA TYR A 38 -21.24 -33.74 30.77
C TYR A 38 -20.02 -33.90 29.86
N ASP A 39 -20.10 -34.82 28.88
CA ASP A 39 -19.02 -35.06 27.91
C ASP A 39 -18.73 -33.85 27.02
N HIS A 40 -19.77 -33.08 26.67
CA HIS A 40 -19.63 -31.85 25.91
C HIS A 40 -20.23 -30.64 26.65
N TRP A 41 -19.55 -29.49 26.62
CA TRP A 41 -19.95 -28.29 27.37
C TRP A 41 -21.32 -27.71 26.96
N LEU A 42 -21.76 -27.95 25.71
CA LEU A 42 -23.09 -27.56 25.23
C LEU A 42 -24.23 -28.34 25.89
N ASP A 43 -23.95 -29.52 26.47
CA ASP A 43 -25.00 -30.35 27.07
C ASP A 43 -25.59 -29.73 28.35
N HIS A 44 -24.92 -28.73 28.93
CA HIS A 44 -25.47 -27.91 30.02
C HIS A 44 -26.69 -27.06 29.61
N ALA A 45 -27.01 -26.98 28.32
CA ALA A 45 -28.20 -26.29 27.79
C ALA A 45 -29.36 -27.23 27.43
N LYS A 46 -29.25 -28.55 27.67
CA LYS A 46 -30.28 -29.55 27.34
C LYS A 46 -31.65 -29.29 27.98
N SER A 47 -31.72 -28.58 29.11
CA SER A 47 -32.99 -28.23 29.76
C SER A 47 -33.80 -27.18 29.01
N ASP A 48 -33.11 -26.32 28.24
CA ASP A 48 -33.69 -25.08 27.71
C ASP A 48 -33.80 -25.11 26.18
N PHE A 49 -33.17 -26.09 25.50
CA PHE A 49 -33.07 -26.17 24.04
C PHE A 49 -33.22 -27.60 23.50
N ASP A 50 -33.69 -27.71 22.25
CA ASP A 50 -33.89 -28.98 21.55
C ASP A 50 -32.57 -29.76 21.37
N ALA A 51 -32.62 -31.08 21.52
CA ALA A 51 -31.48 -31.97 21.36
C ALA A 51 -30.89 -31.88 19.94
N LYS A 52 -31.74 -31.71 18.91
CA LYS A 52 -31.29 -31.51 17.53
C LYS A 52 -30.48 -30.23 17.38
N LEU A 53 -30.93 -29.13 17.98
CA LEU A 53 -30.20 -27.85 17.96
C LEU A 53 -28.83 -27.99 18.62
N ILE A 54 -28.76 -28.64 19.79
CA ILE A 54 -27.50 -28.86 20.50
C ILE A 54 -26.54 -29.73 19.68
N HIS A 55 -27.05 -30.78 19.03
CA HIS A 55 -26.27 -31.64 18.14
C HIS A 55 -25.72 -30.85 16.93
N ASP A 56 -26.58 -30.08 16.25
CA ASP A 56 -26.18 -29.20 15.14
C ASP A 56 -25.13 -28.18 15.57
N MET A 57 -25.26 -27.61 16.77
CA MET A 57 -24.29 -26.69 17.33
C MET A 57 -22.93 -27.36 17.60
N LYS A 58 -22.91 -28.59 18.10
CA LYS A 58 -21.65 -29.34 18.30
C LYS A 58 -20.86 -29.46 16.99
N MET A 59 -21.53 -29.82 15.89
CA MET A 59 -20.92 -29.90 14.56
C MET A 59 -20.35 -28.54 14.12
N VAL A 60 -21.12 -27.47 14.28
CA VAL A 60 -20.68 -26.11 13.93
C VAL A 60 -19.48 -25.68 14.77
N PHE A 61 -19.47 -25.93 16.08
CA PHE A 61 -18.33 -25.59 16.93
C PHE A 61 -17.05 -26.37 16.56
N SER A 62 -17.17 -27.62 16.10
CA SER A 62 -16.04 -28.38 15.56
C SER A 62 -15.48 -27.74 14.28
N VAL A 63 -16.33 -27.23 13.39
CA VAL A 63 -15.90 -26.47 12.19
C VAL A 63 -15.27 -25.13 12.58
N LEU A 64 -15.90 -24.38 13.50
CA LEU A 64 -15.38 -23.10 13.98
C LEU A 64 -14.04 -23.23 14.70
N LEU A 65 -13.78 -24.37 15.36
CA LEU A 65 -12.47 -24.66 15.94
C LEU A 65 -11.39 -24.75 14.85
N LEU A 66 -11.68 -25.41 13.73
CA LEU A 66 -10.78 -25.42 12.56
C LEU A 66 -10.63 -24.05 11.89
N PHE A 67 -11.51 -23.08 12.18
CA PHE A 67 -11.39 -21.72 11.68
C PHE A 67 -10.43 -20.85 12.50
N VAL A 68 -9.93 -21.32 13.65
CA VAL A 68 -9.03 -20.54 14.51
C VAL A 68 -7.72 -20.12 13.79
N PRO A 69 -7.09 -20.94 12.93
CA PRO A 69 -5.90 -20.55 12.15
C PRO A 69 -6.18 -19.63 10.94
N LEU A 70 -7.40 -19.67 10.37
CA LEU A 70 -7.77 -18.92 9.15
C LEU A 70 -7.50 -17.41 9.18
N PRO A 71 -7.60 -16.68 10.31
CA PRO A 71 -7.25 -15.27 10.35
C PRO A 71 -5.84 -14.97 9.84
N ILE A 72 -4.87 -15.87 10.04
CA ILE A 72 -3.51 -15.67 9.52
C ILE A 72 -3.53 -15.69 7.99
N PHE A 73 -4.20 -16.65 7.36
CA PHE A 73 -4.36 -16.67 5.91
C PHE A 73 -4.99 -15.38 5.39
N TRP A 74 -6.09 -14.92 6.00
CA TRP A 74 -6.76 -13.68 5.57
C TRP A 74 -5.90 -12.45 5.80
N SER A 75 -5.10 -12.44 6.86
CA SER A 75 -4.14 -11.35 7.10
C SER A 75 -3.12 -11.23 5.97
N LEU A 76 -2.77 -12.33 5.28
CA LEU A 76 -1.91 -12.29 4.08
C LEU A 76 -2.72 -11.94 2.83
N PHE A 77 -3.82 -12.65 2.59
CA PHE A 77 -4.61 -12.53 1.36
C PHE A 77 -5.16 -11.12 1.12
N ASP A 78 -5.66 -10.45 2.16
CA ASP A 78 -6.27 -9.12 2.03
C ASP A 78 -5.21 -7.99 1.84
N GLN A 79 -3.92 -8.27 2.05
CA GLN A 79 -2.85 -7.28 1.81
C GLN A 79 -2.64 -6.97 0.32
N GLN A 80 -3.18 -7.78 -0.58
CA GLN A 80 -3.16 -7.51 -2.03
C GLN A 80 -3.87 -6.19 -2.38
N GLY A 81 -4.82 -5.74 -1.56
CA GLY A 81 -5.55 -4.48 -1.73
C GLY A 81 -4.89 -3.27 -1.06
N SER A 82 -3.83 -3.48 -0.26
CA SER A 82 -3.18 -2.43 0.51
C SER A 82 -1.66 -2.42 0.30
N ARG A 83 -0.91 -3.30 0.98
CA ARG A 83 0.56 -3.31 0.91
C ARG A 83 1.09 -3.56 -0.49
N TRP A 84 0.44 -4.42 -1.27
CA TRP A 84 0.86 -4.66 -2.66
C TRP A 84 0.50 -3.50 -3.60
N THR A 85 -0.59 -2.80 -3.32
CA THR A 85 -0.94 -1.55 -3.97
C THR A 85 0.11 -0.47 -3.71
N PHE A 86 0.57 -0.33 -2.46
CA PHE A 86 1.67 0.59 -2.12
C PHE A 86 2.99 0.14 -2.73
N GLN A 87 3.28 -1.16 -2.77
CA GLN A 87 4.44 -1.66 -3.51
C GLN A 87 4.36 -1.27 -5.00
N ALA A 88 3.18 -1.41 -5.63
CA ALA A 88 2.95 -1.04 -7.02
C ALA A 88 3.09 0.48 -7.28
N SER A 89 2.77 1.33 -6.31
CA SER A 89 2.95 2.79 -6.46
C SER A 89 4.42 3.22 -6.52
N HIS A 90 5.34 2.35 -6.10
CA HIS A 90 6.78 2.52 -6.25
C HIS A 90 7.36 1.83 -7.50
N MET A 91 6.51 1.28 -8.36
CA MET A 91 6.90 0.62 -9.61
C MET A 91 6.63 1.49 -10.83
N ASP A 92 7.29 1.19 -11.95
CA ASP A 92 6.98 1.75 -13.25
C ASP A 92 5.67 1.14 -13.77
N THR A 93 4.67 1.98 -13.92
CA THR A 93 3.29 1.64 -14.29
C THR A 93 3.06 1.56 -15.79
N ASN A 94 4.10 1.81 -16.61
CA ASN A 94 3.98 1.73 -18.06
C ASN A 94 4.08 0.28 -18.54
N VAL A 95 3.00 -0.23 -19.12
CA VAL A 95 2.92 -1.56 -19.73
C VAL A 95 2.51 -1.41 -21.19
N LEU A 96 3.43 -1.72 -22.11
CA LEU A 96 3.18 -1.65 -23.57
C LEU A 96 2.65 -0.27 -24.04
N GLY A 97 3.03 0.82 -23.37
CA GLY A 97 2.57 2.17 -23.68
C GLY A 97 1.25 2.56 -23.01
N LEU A 98 0.63 1.67 -22.24
CA LEU A 98 -0.55 1.94 -21.42
C LEU A 98 -0.15 2.06 -19.96
N GLN A 99 -0.66 3.09 -19.28
CA GLN A 99 -0.43 3.26 -17.85
C GLN A 99 -1.43 2.41 -17.06
N VAL A 100 -0.90 1.51 -16.22
CA VAL A 100 -1.69 0.73 -15.25
C VAL A 100 -1.57 1.37 -13.88
N VAL A 101 -2.67 1.91 -13.36
CA VAL A 101 -2.68 2.53 -12.03
C VAL A 101 -2.48 1.44 -10.95
N PRO A 102 -1.72 1.68 -9.87
CA PRO A 102 -1.44 0.67 -8.84
C PRO A 102 -2.66 -0.12 -8.35
N ASP A 103 -3.77 0.57 -8.04
CA ASP A 103 -5.03 -0.06 -7.58
C ASP A 103 -5.62 -1.06 -8.60
N GLN A 104 -5.36 -0.86 -9.89
CA GLN A 104 -5.87 -1.73 -10.95
C GLN A 104 -5.21 -3.12 -10.95
N MET A 105 -4.06 -3.28 -10.28
CA MET A 105 -3.41 -4.60 -10.13
C MET A 105 -4.28 -5.61 -9.39
N GLN A 106 -5.25 -5.16 -8.60
CA GLN A 106 -6.21 -6.04 -7.93
C GLN A 106 -7.06 -6.86 -8.91
N VAL A 107 -7.21 -6.43 -10.18
CA VAL A 107 -7.91 -7.19 -11.23
C VAL A 107 -7.18 -8.48 -11.59
N ILE A 108 -5.86 -8.54 -11.38
CA ILE A 108 -5.06 -9.71 -11.75
C ILE A 108 -5.51 -10.95 -10.97
N ASN A 109 -5.85 -10.81 -9.68
CA ASN A 109 -6.26 -11.95 -8.86
C ASN A 109 -7.53 -12.65 -9.38
N PRO A 110 -8.71 -12.00 -9.51
CA PRO A 110 -9.90 -12.65 -10.04
C PRO A 110 -9.73 -13.13 -11.50
N ALA A 111 -8.93 -12.43 -12.31
CA ALA A 111 -8.60 -12.89 -13.67
C ALA A 111 -7.80 -14.20 -13.66
N MET A 112 -6.77 -14.29 -12.81
CA MET A 112 -5.98 -15.50 -12.62
C MET A 112 -6.83 -16.65 -12.08
N VAL A 113 -7.67 -16.40 -11.06
CA VAL A 113 -8.58 -17.41 -10.51
C VAL A 113 -9.50 -17.99 -11.58
N LEU A 114 -10.10 -17.13 -12.43
CA LEU A 114 -10.97 -17.56 -13.52
C LEU A 114 -10.25 -18.48 -14.52
N VAL A 115 -8.98 -18.18 -14.84
CA VAL A 115 -8.15 -18.99 -15.74
C VAL A 115 -7.67 -20.28 -15.07
N LEU A 116 -7.33 -20.22 -13.78
CA LEU A 116 -6.74 -21.32 -13.04
C LEU A 116 -7.79 -22.37 -12.61
N ILE A 117 -9.03 -21.99 -12.27
CA ILE A 117 -10.06 -22.96 -11.84
C ILE A 117 -10.24 -24.12 -12.83
N PRO A 118 -10.46 -23.89 -14.14
CA PRO A 118 -10.58 -24.99 -15.11
C PRO A 118 -9.35 -25.88 -15.19
N ILE A 119 -8.15 -25.32 -14.97
CA ILE A 119 -6.89 -26.07 -14.96
C ILE A 119 -6.82 -26.92 -13.69
N PHE A 120 -7.22 -26.37 -12.54
CA PHE A 120 -7.26 -27.09 -11.28
C PHE A 120 -8.24 -28.26 -11.36
N ASP A 121 -9.46 -28.03 -11.84
CA ASP A 121 -10.51 -29.05 -11.90
C ASP A 121 -10.22 -30.15 -12.92
N LYS A 122 -9.74 -29.80 -14.12
CA LYS A 122 -9.56 -30.79 -15.20
C LYS A 122 -8.20 -31.47 -15.19
N VAL A 123 -7.19 -30.81 -14.65
CA VAL A 123 -5.80 -31.25 -14.80
C VAL A 123 -5.15 -31.52 -13.45
N LEU A 124 -5.18 -30.55 -12.54
CA LEU A 124 -4.42 -30.63 -11.30
C LEU A 124 -5.03 -31.64 -10.33
N TYR A 125 -6.30 -31.46 -9.92
CA TYR A 125 -6.96 -32.35 -8.95
C TYR A 125 -7.00 -33.81 -9.41
N PRO A 126 -7.36 -34.15 -10.67
CA PRO A 126 -7.40 -35.56 -11.10
C PRO A 126 -6.02 -36.22 -11.17
N ARG A 127 -4.94 -35.44 -11.34
CA ARG A 127 -3.57 -35.98 -11.30
C ARG A 127 -3.13 -36.21 -9.86
N LEU A 128 -3.46 -35.28 -8.99
CA LEU A 128 -3.08 -35.30 -7.59
C LEU A 128 -3.81 -36.38 -6.78
N GLU A 129 -5.08 -36.66 -7.12
CA GLU A 129 -5.84 -37.78 -6.60
C GLU A 129 -5.23 -39.12 -7.00
N ARG A 130 -4.65 -39.24 -8.21
CA ARG A 130 -3.93 -40.45 -8.66
C ARG A 130 -2.68 -40.74 -7.82
N PHE A 131 -2.00 -39.71 -7.32
CA PHE A 131 -0.82 -39.88 -6.46
C PHE A 131 -1.18 -40.06 -4.98
N ASN A 132 -2.48 -40.08 -4.64
CA ASN A 132 -2.97 -40.28 -3.27
C ASN A 132 -2.53 -39.21 -2.26
N VAL A 133 -1.97 -38.08 -2.72
CA VAL A 133 -1.46 -37.00 -1.86
C VAL A 133 -2.59 -36.01 -1.44
N TRP A 134 -3.82 -36.14 -1.97
CA TRP A 134 -4.85 -35.07 -1.94
C TRP A 134 -6.30 -35.55 -1.71
N ARG A 135 -6.55 -36.41 -0.73
CA ARG A 135 -7.89 -37.00 -0.55
C ARG A 135 -8.97 -36.07 0.02
N ASN A 136 -8.60 -34.92 0.59
CA ASN A 136 -9.53 -34.16 1.45
C ASN A 136 -9.30 -32.64 1.36
N SER A 137 -10.38 -31.86 1.38
CA SER A 137 -10.39 -30.39 1.33
C SER A 137 -9.49 -29.74 2.37
N LEU A 138 -9.32 -30.33 3.56
CA LEU A 138 -8.41 -29.79 4.58
C LEU A 138 -6.93 -29.83 4.16
N HIS A 139 -6.49 -30.85 3.44
CA HIS A 139 -5.11 -30.91 2.92
C HIS A 139 -4.89 -29.85 1.83
N ARG A 140 -5.94 -29.60 1.01
CA ARG A 140 -5.92 -28.53 -0.01
C ARG A 140 -5.75 -27.18 0.66
N MET A 141 -6.48 -26.93 1.76
CA MET A 141 -6.34 -25.70 2.55
C MET A 141 -4.91 -25.52 3.08
N ALA A 142 -4.31 -26.54 3.72
CA ALA A 142 -2.95 -26.44 4.24
C ALA A 142 -1.93 -26.04 3.14
N LEU A 143 -2.01 -26.68 1.97
CA LEU A 143 -1.15 -26.37 0.83
C LEU A 143 -1.45 -24.97 0.25
N GLY A 144 -2.70 -24.53 0.25
CA GLY A 144 -3.09 -23.18 -0.15
C GLY A 144 -2.45 -22.12 0.75
N GLY A 145 -2.41 -22.35 2.06
CA GLY A 145 -1.70 -21.46 2.99
C GLY A 145 -0.19 -21.43 2.76
N LEU A 146 0.44 -22.56 2.43
CA LEU A 146 1.85 -22.58 2.03
C LEU A 146 2.09 -21.81 0.72
N ALA A 147 1.17 -21.89 -0.25
CA ALA A 147 1.23 -21.08 -1.48
C ALA A 147 1.11 -19.58 -1.18
N ALA A 148 0.27 -19.16 -0.21
CA ALA A 148 0.25 -17.77 0.26
C ALA A 148 1.59 -17.35 0.87
N GLY A 149 2.28 -18.23 1.60
CA GLY A 149 3.64 -18.01 2.07
C GLY A 149 4.64 -17.76 0.95
N LEU A 150 4.58 -18.55 -0.14
CA LEU A 150 5.39 -18.33 -1.34
C LEU A 150 5.09 -16.99 -2.02
N ALA A 151 3.82 -16.57 -2.06
CA ALA A 151 3.45 -15.26 -2.58
C ALA A 151 4.13 -14.12 -1.81
N PHE A 152 4.18 -14.23 -0.48
CA PHE A 152 4.83 -13.23 0.39
C PHE A 152 6.36 -13.28 0.32
N ILE A 153 6.96 -14.46 0.13
CA ILE A 153 8.40 -14.55 -0.17
C ILE A 153 8.71 -13.83 -1.49
N SER A 154 7.89 -14.04 -2.52
CA SER A 154 8.03 -13.35 -3.81
C SER A 154 7.88 -11.83 -3.65
N ALA A 155 6.88 -11.38 -2.88
CA ALA A 155 6.66 -9.96 -2.60
C ALA A 155 7.82 -9.33 -1.80
N GLY A 156 8.37 -10.04 -0.82
CA GLY A 156 9.55 -9.63 -0.06
C GLY A 156 10.80 -9.50 -0.94
N ILE A 157 11.04 -10.47 -1.85
CA ILE A 157 12.15 -10.40 -2.81
C ILE A 157 11.99 -9.19 -3.73
N LEU A 158 10.78 -8.96 -4.26
CA LEU A 158 10.51 -7.79 -5.09
C LEU A 158 10.75 -6.48 -4.34
N GLU A 159 10.31 -6.40 -3.09
CA GLU A 159 10.52 -5.23 -2.23
C GLU A 159 12.00 -4.94 -2.00
N LEU A 160 12.84 -5.97 -1.78
CA LEU A 160 14.30 -5.78 -1.67
C LEU A 160 14.93 -5.17 -2.92
N PHE A 161 14.36 -5.41 -4.11
CA PHE A 161 14.81 -4.75 -5.33
C PHE A 161 14.31 -3.31 -5.41
N LEU A 162 13.08 -3.04 -4.98
CA LEU A 162 12.49 -1.70 -4.96
C LEU A 162 13.17 -0.77 -3.97
N GLU A 163 13.54 -1.28 -2.79
CA GLU A 163 14.24 -0.51 -1.75
C GLU A 163 15.55 0.11 -2.27
N ARG A 164 16.23 -0.52 -3.24
CA ARG A 164 17.43 0.05 -3.90
C ARG A 164 17.14 1.30 -4.73
N THR A 165 15.87 1.55 -5.05
CA THR A 165 15.41 2.70 -5.85
C THR A 165 14.73 3.76 -4.99
N TYR A 166 14.57 3.50 -3.69
CA TYR A 166 13.98 4.46 -2.76
C TYR A 166 14.99 5.57 -2.47
N PRO A 167 14.51 6.80 -2.20
CA PRO A 167 15.40 7.87 -1.81
C PRO A 167 16.05 7.53 -0.47
N ASP A 168 17.38 7.51 -0.41
CA ASP A 168 18.12 7.41 0.84
C ASP A 168 17.82 8.66 1.69
N LEU A 169 17.08 8.47 2.78
CA LEU A 169 16.77 9.53 3.73
C LEU A 169 17.74 9.44 4.92
N PRO A 170 18.19 10.58 5.47
CA PRO A 170 19.14 10.59 6.58
C PRO A 170 18.56 9.88 7.82
N ASP A 171 19.32 8.96 8.40
CA ASP A 171 18.94 8.21 9.60
C ASP A 171 19.26 9.01 10.89
N LYS A 172 19.02 8.41 12.05
CA LYS A 172 19.32 8.97 13.37
C LYS A 172 20.79 9.43 13.45
N ASN A 173 20.99 10.59 14.06
CA ASN A 173 22.25 11.34 14.14
C ASN A 173 22.87 11.79 12.81
N HIS A 174 22.13 11.76 11.70
CA HIS A 174 22.58 12.22 10.41
C HIS A 174 21.60 13.25 9.82
N GLY A 175 22.11 14.12 8.95
CA GLY A 175 21.36 15.06 8.15
C GLY A 175 21.97 15.18 6.75
N SER A 176 21.22 15.70 5.80
CA SER A 176 21.69 15.89 4.42
C SER A 176 21.54 17.35 3.97
N LEU A 177 22.40 17.78 3.05
CA LEU A 177 22.35 19.11 2.45
C LEU A 177 22.33 19.01 0.94
N ASN A 178 21.33 19.61 0.32
CA ASN A 178 21.26 19.78 -1.11
C ASN A 178 21.57 21.24 -1.47
N VAL A 179 22.63 21.51 -2.22
CA VAL A 179 22.98 22.88 -2.63
C VAL A 179 22.71 23.06 -4.11
N ILE A 180 21.94 24.11 -4.43
CA ILE A 180 21.48 24.40 -5.77
C ILE A 180 22.05 25.74 -6.25
N ASN A 181 22.70 25.72 -7.42
CA ASN A 181 23.16 26.93 -8.07
C ASN A 181 22.04 27.55 -8.91
N ALA A 182 21.40 28.61 -8.42
CA ALA A 182 20.43 29.40 -9.18
C ALA A 182 21.03 30.65 -9.84
N LEU A 183 22.35 30.85 -9.80
CA LEU A 183 23.04 31.93 -10.50
C LEU A 183 23.21 31.61 -12.00
N PRO A 184 23.31 32.62 -12.88
CA PRO A 184 23.58 32.43 -14.31
C PRO A 184 25.04 32.10 -14.65
N CYS A 185 25.90 31.86 -13.65
CA CYS A 185 27.31 31.51 -13.83
C CYS A 185 27.71 30.34 -12.92
N ASP A 186 28.90 29.81 -13.19
CA ASP A 186 29.49 28.76 -12.37
C ASP A 186 29.88 29.32 -11.00
N ILE A 187 29.61 28.52 -9.97
CA ILE A 187 30.06 28.81 -8.60
C ILE A 187 30.93 27.68 -8.10
N THR A 188 31.79 28.00 -7.13
CA THR A 188 32.53 27.00 -6.41
C THR A 188 32.13 26.99 -4.94
N ILE A 189 31.80 25.79 -4.46
CA ILE A 189 31.37 25.57 -3.08
C ILE A 189 32.53 24.95 -2.30
N LEU A 190 32.76 25.50 -1.12
CA LEU A 190 33.75 25.10 -0.14
C LEU A 190 33.04 24.88 1.20
N THR A 191 32.80 23.62 1.56
CA THR A 191 32.18 23.24 2.83
C THR A 191 33.20 22.50 3.68
N LYS A 192 33.59 22.97 4.86
CA LYS A 192 34.45 22.17 5.77
C LYS A 192 33.58 21.09 6.45
N PRO A 193 33.94 19.79 6.49
CA PRO A 193 35.21 19.12 6.14
C PRO A 193 35.35 18.60 4.69
N TYR A 194 34.43 18.91 3.79
CA TYR A 194 34.33 18.37 2.42
C TYR A 194 35.12 19.16 1.35
N GLN A 195 35.35 18.54 0.18
CA GLN A 195 36.19 19.07 -0.91
C GLN A 195 35.57 20.25 -1.69
N LYS A 196 36.42 21.03 -2.36
CA LYS A 196 36.05 22.08 -3.33
C LYS A 196 35.29 21.46 -4.51
N ARG A 197 34.09 21.96 -4.82
CA ARG A 197 33.26 21.47 -5.93
C ARG A 197 32.69 22.64 -6.75
N CYS A 198 32.85 22.58 -8.07
CA CYS A 198 32.26 23.55 -8.99
C CYS A 198 30.86 23.10 -9.40
N LEU A 199 29.91 24.04 -9.41
CA LEU A 199 28.53 23.84 -9.83
C LEU A 199 28.19 24.80 -10.97
N ASN A 200 27.72 24.23 -12.07
CA ASN A 200 27.24 24.98 -13.23
C ASN A 200 25.86 25.61 -12.94
N PRO A 201 25.42 26.63 -13.72
CA PRO A 201 24.09 27.21 -13.61
C PRO A 201 22.97 26.18 -13.64
N GLY A 202 22.08 26.23 -12.65
CA GLY A 202 20.94 25.32 -12.51
C GLY A 202 21.31 23.90 -12.14
N SER A 203 22.56 23.61 -11.76
CA SER A 203 22.97 22.30 -11.24
C SER A 203 22.83 22.22 -9.72
N THR A 204 22.83 20.99 -9.20
CA THR A 204 22.72 20.71 -7.77
C THR A 204 23.78 19.73 -7.32
N ILE A 205 24.17 19.82 -6.04
CA ILE A 205 25.03 18.84 -5.38
C ILE A 205 24.39 18.42 -4.05
N ARG A 206 24.43 17.11 -3.77
CA ARG A 206 23.89 16.53 -2.55
C ARG A 206 25.03 16.04 -1.67
N TYR A 207 25.11 16.54 -0.44
CA TYR A 207 25.98 16.06 0.62
C TYR A 207 25.15 15.18 1.56
N GLN A 208 25.33 13.87 1.45
CA GLN A 208 24.60 12.87 2.24
C GLN A 208 25.33 12.51 3.53
N ASP A 209 24.59 11.92 4.47
CA ASP A 209 25.11 11.31 5.72
C ASP A 209 26.06 12.20 6.54
N MET A 210 25.72 13.48 6.64
CA MET A 210 26.48 14.39 7.48
C MET A 210 26.10 14.18 8.93
N GLN A 211 27.10 13.94 9.79
CA GLN A 211 26.87 13.78 11.23
C GLN A 211 26.20 15.03 11.81
N CYS A 212 25.02 14.85 12.39
CA CYS A 212 24.22 15.91 12.98
C CYS A 212 23.43 15.37 14.17
N LYS A 213 23.69 15.88 15.37
CA LYS A 213 22.90 15.56 16.57
C LYS A 213 21.93 16.69 16.85
N ASN A 214 20.62 16.44 16.69
CA ASN A 214 19.54 17.43 16.78
C ASN A 214 19.67 18.57 15.77
N GLN A 215 20.63 19.48 15.98
CA GLN A 215 20.96 20.57 15.06
C GLN A 215 22.47 20.83 15.07
N SER A 216 23.07 21.05 13.90
CA SER A 216 24.50 21.35 13.78
C SER A 216 24.73 22.51 12.84
N ARG A 217 25.63 23.43 13.22
CA ARG A 217 26.00 24.58 12.39
C ARG A 217 26.97 24.13 11.30
N LEU A 218 26.74 24.60 10.08
CA LEU A 218 27.59 24.35 8.93
C LEU A 218 28.01 25.68 8.32
N LEU A 219 29.31 25.85 8.07
CA LEU A 219 29.84 27.00 7.34
C LEU A 219 30.06 26.60 5.88
N ILE A 220 29.36 27.29 4.98
CA ILE A 220 29.42 27.08 3.54
C ILE A 220 30.03 28.34 2.93
N ILE A 221 31.16 28.19 2.25
CA ILE A 221 31.81 29.28 1.54
C ILE A 221 31.51 29.10 0.05
N VAL A 222 31.01 30.16 -0.57
CA VAL A 222 30.65 30.19 -2.00
C VAL A 222 31.54 31.21 -2.68
N GLU A 223 32.20 30.80 -3.75
CA GLU A 223 33.04 31.63 -4.61
C GLU A 223 32.36 31.72 -5.98
N ALA A 224 32.02 32.93 -6.42
CA ALA A 224 31.36 33.20 -7.69
C ALA A 224 32.18 34.20 -8.51
N THR A 225 32.17 34.05 -9.83
CA THR A 225 32.85 34.98 -10.73
C THR A 225 32.14 36.34 -10.79
N ARG A 226 32.90 37.44 -10.67
CA ARG A 226 32.36 38.81 -10.68
C ARG A 226 31.45 39.13 -11.86
N ARG A 227 31.79 38.60 -13.05
CA ARG A 227 30.96 38.73 -14.25
C ARG A 227 30.16 37.45 -14.42
N CYS A 228 28.86 37.54 -14.18
CA CYS A 228 27.96 36.39 -14.15
C CYS A 228 26.94 36.57 -15.29
N ARG A 229 27.36 36.22 -16.51
CA ARG A 229 26.62 36.50 -17.76
C ARG A 229 26.32 38.00 -17.93
N ASP A 230 25.06 38.41 -17.78
CA ASP A 230 24.58 39.78 -18.01
C ASP A 230 24.54 40.63 -16.72
N ILE A 231 24.86 40.01 -15.56
CA ILE A 231 24.91 40.70 -14.26
C ILE A 231 26.36 40.79 -13.76
N THR A 232 26.66 41.87 -13.04
CA THR A 232 27.95 42.05 -12.36
C THR A 232 27.70 41.94 -10.86
N LEU A 233 28.31 40.94 -10.24
CA LEU A 233 28.16 40.68 -8.81
C LEU A 233 29.02 41.66 -8.00
N SER A 234 28.44 42.16 -6.91
CA SER A 234 29.09 43.10 -5.98
C SER A 234 30.13 42.41 -5.10
N GLN A 235 29.92 41.13 -4.80
CA GLN A 235 30.81 40.30 -3.96
C GLN A 235 31.08 38.96 -4.63
N GLU A 236 32.35 38.54 -4.64
CA GLU A 236 32.81 37.27 -5.24
C GLU A 236 32.77 36.11 -4.24
N ILE A 237 32.98 36.39 -2.94
CA ILE A 237 33.04 35.37 -1.90
C ILE A 237 31.95 35.66 -0.87
N LEU A 238 31.12 34.65 -0.61
CA LEU A 238 30.09 34.68 0.41
C LEU A 238 30.34 33.57 1.44
N GLN A 239 30.21 33.92 2.72
CA GLN A 239 30.14 32.95 3.80
C GLN A 239 28.69 32.84 4.27
N ILE A 240 28.15 31.63 4.21
CA ILE A 240 26.79 31.29 4.62
C ILE A 240 26.90 30.40 5.86
N GLU A 241 26.28 30.84 6.95
CA GLU A 241 26.02 29.98 8.10
C GLU A 241 24.68 29.27 7.89
N GLY A 242 24.73 27.95 7.79
CA GLY A 242 23.57 27.09 7.68
C GLY A 242 23.40 26.22 8.92
N PHE A 243 22.22 25.60 9.03
CA PHE A 243 21.93 24.60 10.04
C PHE A 243 21.53 23.30 9.35
N LEU A 244 22.09 22.19 9.83
CA LEU A 244 21.62 20.85 9.53
C LEU A 244 20.73 20.39 10.67
N GLN A 245 19.70 19.63 10.33
CA GLN A 245 18.82 19.00 11.30
C GLN A 245 18.85 17.48 11.13
N GLU A 246 18.77 16.78 12.26
CA GLU A 246 18.75 15.32 12.29
C GLU A 246 17.51 14.77 11.57
N LYS A 247 17.68 13.69 10.79
CA LYS A 247 16.62 13.05 9.97
C LYS A 247 15.97 13.96 8.93
N GLN A 248 16.64 15.03 8.53
CA GLN A 248 16.13 15.96 7.55
C GLN A 248 17.14 16.25 6.46
N GLU A 249 16.61 16.61 5.29
CA GLU A 249 17.38 17.15 4.21
C GLU A 249 17.08 18.64 4.03
N THR A 250 18.12 19.45 4.22
CA THR A 250 18.04 20.90 4.07
C THR A 250 18.46 21.29 2.67
N THR A 251 17.73 22.20 2.02
CA THR A 251 18.09 22.69 0.68
C THR A 251 18.62 24.12 0.76
N LEU A 252 19.79 24.39 0.20
CA LEU A 252 20.38 25.71 0.07
C LEU A 252 20.30 26.16 -1.40
N ILE A 253 19.57 27.24 -1.69
CA ILE A 253 19.55 27.86 -3.02
C ILE A 253 20.47 29.07 -3.03
N ILE A 254 21.42 29.10 -3.96
CA ILE A 254 22.36 30.21 -4.12
C ILE A 254 21.88 31.09 -5.28
N SER A 255 21.59 32.35 -5.00
CA SER A 255 21.19 33.37 -5.99
C SER A 255 21.77 34.74 -5.61
N TYR A 256 21.18 35.83 -6.07
CA TYR A 256 21.60 37.21 -5.79
C TYR A 256 20.41 38.07 -5.37
N ASN A 257 20.65 39.10 -4.57
CA ASN A 257 19.62 40.05 -4.17
C ASN A 257 19.50 41.23 -5.15
N LYS A 258 18.59 42.17 -4.86
CA LYS A 258 18.39 43.43 -5.61
C LYS A 258 19.63 44.32 -5.76
N ASN A 259 20.63 44.14 -4.88
CA ASN A 259 21.90 44.87 -4.91
C ASN A 259 23.00 44.10 -5.68
N TYR A 260 22.66 42.97 -6.31
CA TYR A 260 23.59 42.05 -6.96
C TYR A 260 24.64 41.45 -6.02
N ASP A 261 24.34 41.38 -4.72
CA ASP A 261 25.13 40.59 -3.77
C ASP A 261 24.71 39.13 -3.87
N VAL A 262 25.68 38.21 -3.89
CA VAL A 262 25.39 36.79 -3.78
C VAL A 262 24.75 36.50 -2.42
N LYS A 263 23.69 35.70 -2.41
CA LYS A 263 22.98 35.27 -1.20
C LYS A 263 22.65 33.78 -1.29
N GLY A 264 22.69 33.13 -0.14
CA GLY A 264 22.23 31.76 0.04
C GLY A 264 20.93 31.76 0.84
N TYR A 265 19.94 31.03 0.33
CA TYR A 265 18.63 30.88 0.95
C TYR A 265 18.45 29.44 1.40
N MET A 266 18.41 29.24 2.71
CA MET A 266 18.16 27.94 3.32
C MET A 266 16.65 27.71 3.36
N ILE A 267 16.21 26.60 2.77
CA ILE A 267 14.83 26.15 2.76
C ILE A 267 14.77 24.89 3.61
N ASP A 268 14.07 25.00 4.72
CA ASP A 268 13.73 23.85 5.57
C ASP A 268 12.45 23.17 5.04
N ARG A 269 12.28 21.90 5.41
CA ARG A 269 11.17 21.01 5.04
C ARG A 269 11.24 20.44 3.63
N VAL A 270 12.16 19.50 3.43
CA VAL A 270 12.10 18.66 2.24
C VAL A 270 12.12 17.20 2.62
N ASP A 271 10.95 16.58 2.53
CA ASP A 271 10.87 15.14 2.39
C ASP A 271 10.84 14.84 0.89
N PHE A 272 11.95 14.33 0.37
CA PHE A 272 12.05 13.85 -1.01
C PHE A 272 11.37 12.49 -1.21
N SER A 273 10.54 12.07 -0.24
CA SER A 273 9.65 10.93 -0.37
C SER A 273 8.77 11.05 -1.61
N LYS A 274 8.66 9.91 -2.28
CA LYS A 274 7.75 9.69 -3.41
C LYS A 274 6.30 9.80 -2.91
N SER A 275 5.37 10.10 -3.82
CA SER A 275 3.95 10.09 -3.46
C SER A 275 3.48 8.69 -3.13
N VAL A 276 2.59 8.56 -2.15
CA VAL A 276 1.90 7.31 -1.81
C VAL A 276 1.07 6.80 -2.99
N SER A 277 0.53 7.70 -3.81
CA SER A 277 -0.23 7.37 -5.03
C SER A 277 0.66 6.95 -6.21
N GLY A 278 1.97 7.22 -6.09
CA GLY A 278 2.96 7.04 -7.17
C GLY A 278 2.95 8.16 -8.22
N ASN A 279 2.00 9.10 -8.16
CA ASN A 279 2.02 10.26 -9.06
C ASN A 279 3.28 11.11 -8.83
N PRO A 280 3.84 11.71 -9.91
CA PRO A 280 4.93 12.63 -9.75
C PRO A 280 4.55 13.84 -8.91
N LYS A 281 5.48 14.24 -8.05
CA LYS A 281 5.37 15.43 -7.20
C LYS A 281 6.26 16.53 -7.74
N ILE A 282 5.75 17.76 -7.79
CA ILE A 282 6.55 18.94 -8.12
C ILE A 282 6.43 20.01 -7.04
N ARG A 283 7.57 20.59 -6.68
CA ARG A 283 7.63 21.80 -5.86
C ARG A 283 8.13 22.96 -6.71
N ILE A 284 7.65 24.16 -6.44
CA ILE A 284 8.09 25.38 -7.11
C ILE A 284 8.87 26.22 -6.11
N ASP A 285 10.13 26.49 -6.43
CA ASP A 285 11.04 27.33 -5.67
C ASP A 285 11.19 28.66 -6.43
N TYR A 286 10.53 29.71 -5.94
CA TYR A 286 10.51 31.03 -6.54
C TYR A 286 11.43 32.02 -5.82
N VAL A 287 12.53 32.38 -6.48
CA VAL A 287 13.53 33.30 -5.95
C VAL A 287 13.21 34.74 -6.37
N LYS A 288 12.78 35.56 -5.41
CA LYS A 288 12.42 36.98 -5.59
C LYS A 288 13.67 37.87 -5.52
N ASN A 289 14.56 37.75 -6.51
CA ASN A 289 15.82 38.51 -6.51
C ASN A 289 15.59 40.03 -6.51
N MET A 290 14.56 40.53 -7.22
CA MET A 290 14.31 41.96 -7.40
C MET A 290 13.16 42.48 -6.52
N ASN A 291 12.29 41.60 -6.03
CA ASN A 291 10.99 41.93 -5.43
C ASN A 291 10.16 42.84 -6.35
N ALA A 292 10.19 42.55 -7.65
CA ALA A 292 9.60 43.41 -8.67
C ALA A 292 8.27 42.89 -9.23
N PHE A 293 7.96 41.59 -9.02
CA PHE A 293 6.76 40.97 -9.55
C PHE A 293 5.84 40.48 -8.43
N ASP A 294 4.67 41.09 -8.36
CA ASP A 294 3.58 40.65 -7.48
C ASP A 294 2.57 39.79 -8.25
N ASN A 295 1.80 38.99 -7.50
CA ASN A 295 0.72 38.15 -8.02
C ASN A 295 1.18 37.23 -9.16
N VAL A 296 2.19 36.41 -8.85
CA VAL A 296 2.79 35.47 -9.81
C VAL A 296 2.01 34.16 -9.79
N SER A 297 1.54 33.73 -10.96
CA SER A 297 0.89 32.43 -11.17
C SER A 297 1.76 31.54 -12.04
N ILE A 298 1.95 30.30 -11.62
CA ILE A 298 2.57 29.24 -12.41
C ILE A 298 1.48 28.23 -12.75
N SER A 299 1.27 27.98 -14.03
CA SER A 299 0.26 27.04 -14.52
C SER A 299 0.90 25.86 -15.22
N PHE A 300 0.32 24.68 -15.03
CA PHE A 300 0.66 23.46 -15.76
C PHE A 300 -0.53 23.04 -16.61
N GLN A 301 -0.33 23.05 -17.93
CA GLN A 301 -1.35 22.66 -18.89
C GLN A 301 -0.97 21.33 -19.53
N SER A 302 -1.82 20.33 -19.36
CA SER A 302 -1.73 19.06 -20.09
C SER A 302 -2.41 19.18 -21.45
N THR A 303 -2.21 18.21 -22.33
CA THR A 303 -2.94 18.06 -23.60
C THR A 303 -4.46 17.99 -23.42
N PHE A 304 -4.93 17.62 -22.22
CA PHE A 304 -6.36 17.54 -21.88
C PHE A 304 -6.93 18.84 -21.28
N GLY A 305 -6.12 19.90 -21.14
CA GLY A 305 -6.51 21.18 -20.55
C GLY A 305 -5.61 21.62 -19.39
N LEU A 306 -5.96 22.71 -18.72
CA LEU A 306 -5.23 23.18 -17.54
C LEU A 306 -5.39 22.15 -16.41
N THR A 307 -4.28 21.62 -15.90
CA THR A 307 -4.31 20.55 -14.90
C THR A 307 -4.14 21.10 -13.49
N ASP A 308 -3.26 22.08 -13.30
CA ASP A 308 -3.06 22.71 -11.99
C ASP A 308 -2.44 24.11 -12.12
N MET A 309 -2.60 24.94 -11.10
CA MET A 309 -2.02 26.27 -11.00
C MET A 309 -1.64 26.58 -9.55
N TYR A 310 -0.44 27.15 -9.36
CA TYR A 310 -0.02 27.69 -8.08
C TYR A 310 0.13 29.21 -8.14
N PHE A 311 -0.29 29.89 -7.08
CA PHE A 311 -0.29 31.35 -6.99
C PHE A 311 0.55 31.82 -5.80
N PHE A 312 1.50 32.71 -6.07
CA PHE A 312 2.24 33.48 -5.07
C PHE A 312 1.62 34.87 -4.96
N GLY A 313 0.86 35.09 -3.88
CA GLY A 313 0.15 36.35 -3.61
C GLY A 313 0.98 37.38 -2.83
N GLU A 314 0.47 38.62 -2.81
CA GLU A 314 0.98 39.71 -1.95
C GLU A 314 1.00 39.28 -0.47
N GLY A 315 2.13 39.49 0.20
CA GLY A 315 2.31 39.13 1.62
C GLY A 315 2.69 37.67 1.90
N SER A 316 2.96 36.86 0.86
CA SER A 316 3.56 35.53 1.04
C SER A 316 5.03 35.65 1.41
N ASP A 317 5.27 35.82 2.72
CA ASP A 317 6.55 35.77 3.42
C ASP A 317 7.56 36.86 2.97
N ASP A 318 8.09 37.66 3.91
CA ASP A 318 9.12 38.68 3.62
C ASP A 318 10.48 38.03 3.25
N SER A 319 10.49 36.70 3.14
CA SER A 319 11.58 35.90 2.65
C SER A 319 11.77 36.10 1.15
N GLN A 320 13.03 36.29 0.74
CA GLN A 320 13.43 36.49 -0.66
C GLN A 320 13.24 35.22 -1.52
N VAL A 321 12.77 34.12 -0.93
CA VAL A 321 12.42 32.88 -1.63
C VAL A 321 11.07 32.38 -1.15
N ALA A 322 10.12 32.27 -2.06
CA ALA A 322 8.83 31.68 -1.81
C ALA A 322 8.80 30.24 -2.34
N VAL A 323 8.27 29.32 -1.53
CA VAL A 323 8.28 27.88 -1.82
C VAL A 323 6.84 27.37 -1.78
N SER A 324 6.42 26.66 -2.84
CA SER A 324 5.11 26.03 -2.87
C SER A 324 5.08 24.75 -2.03
N PRO A 325 3.90 24.28 -1.58
CA PRO A 325 3.75 22.87 -1.24
C PRO A 325 3.99 22.00 -2.49
N TYR A 326 4.19 20.70 -2.28
CA TYR A 326 4.24 19.75 -3.39
C TYR A 326 2.86 19.65 -4.06
N LEU A 327 2.84 19.84 -5.37
CA LEU A 327 1.70 19.55 -6.23
C LEU A 327 1.87 18.13 -6.77
N GLU A 328 0.80 17.33 -6.72
CA GLU A 328 0.77 16.01 -7.36
C GLU A 328 0.11 16.14 -8.72
N LEU A 329 0.85 15.80 -9.77
CA LEU A 329 0.37 15.84 -11.13
C LEU A 329 0.32 14.42 -11.68
N PRO A 330 -0.63 14.06 -12.56
CA PRO A 330 -0.54 12.83 -13.33
C PRO A 330 0.76 12.80 -14.14
N GLN A 331 1.30 11.62 -14.44
CA GLN A 331 2.47 11.53 -15.32
C GLN A 331 2.16 12.08 -16.73
N GLY A 332 3.17 12.64 -17.39
CA GLY A 332 3.04 13.10 -18.77
C GLY A 332 3.86 14.34 -19.08
N VAL A 333 3.59 14.91 -20.26
CA VAL A 333 4.19 16.16 -20.71
C VAL A 333 3.23 17.31 -20.42
N TYR A 334 3.76 18.35 -19.76
CA TYR A 334 3.03 19.55 -19.40
C TYR A 334 3.68 20.76 -20.02
N GLU A 335 2.84 21.67 -20.49
CA GLU A 335 3.24 23.01 -20.83
C GLU A 335 3.15 23.89 -19.59
N CYS A 336 4.31 24.26 -19.06
CA CYS A 336 4.46 25.16 -17.92
C CYS A 336 4.63 26.60 -18.41
N TYR A 337 3.79 27.51 -17.93
CA TYR A 337 3.95 28.93 -18.18
C TYR A 337 3.72 29.77 -16.93
N VAL A 338 4.40 30.92 -16.86
CA VAL A 338 4.38 31.82 -15.71
C VAL A 338 3.83 33.19 -16.11
N ARG A 339 2.88 33.70 -15.33
CA ARG A 339 2.25 35.01 -15.52
C ARG A 339 2.35 35.85 -14.26
N SER A 340 2.57 37.16 -14.42
CA SER A 340 2.49 38.15 -13.34
C SER A 340 1.47 39.25 -13.70
N GLY A 341 0.72 39.71 -12.70
CA GLY A 341 -0.23 40.81 -12.83
C GLY A 341 -1.33 40.58 -13.89
N GLN A 342 -1.58 41.57 -14.76
CA GLN A 342 -2.59 41.54 -15.83
C GLN A 342 -2.19 40.65 -17.03
N SER A 343 -1.74 39.42 -16.77
CA SER A 343 -1.46 38.36 -17.76
C SER A 343 -0.19 38.50 -18.60
N ARG A 344 0.85 39.22 -18.15
CA ARG A 344 2.15 39.21 -18.84
C ARG A 344 2.80 37.83 -18.68
N GLU A 345 2.91 37.08 -19.77
CA GLU A 345 3.60 35.79 -19.80
C GLU A 345 5.12 36.01 -19.86
N HIS A 346 5.85 35.38 -18.95
CA HIS A 346 7.31 35.52 -18.86
C HIS A 346 8.06 34.43 -19.61
N PHE A 347 7.61 33.17 -19.47
CA PHE A 347 8.15 32.05 -20.22
C PHE A 347 7.12 30.93 -20.35
N ARG A 348 7.38 30.04 -21.32
CA ARG A 348 6.63 28.82 -21.62
C ARG A 348 7.61 27.70 -21.93
N LYS A 349 7.48 26.56 -21.24
CA LYS A 349 8.39 25.40 -21.34
C LYS A 349 7.61 24.08 -21.26
N HIS A 350 8.03 23.11 -22.06
CA HIS A 350 7.55 21.74 -21.96
C HIS A 350 8.35 21.00 -20.89
N LEU A 351 7.66 20.46 -19.89
CA LEU A 351 8.22 19.69 -18.78
C LEU A 351 7.65 18.27 -18.85
N HIS A 352 8.51 17.28 -18.60
CA HIS A 352 8.11 15.88 -18.57
C HIS A 352 8.19 15.35 -17.14
N PHE A 353 7.09 14.80 -16.64
CA PHE A 353 6.99 14.19 -15.32
C PHE A 353 6.72 12.70 -15.47
N ALA A 354 7.70 11.88 -15.11
CA ALA A 354 7.56 10.42 -15.03
C ALA A 354 7.08 9.96 -13.65
N PHE A 355 6.36 8.83 -13.61
CA PHE A 355 5.77 8.23 -12.41
C PHE A 355 6.80 7.99 -11.30
N GLY A 356 6.41 8.31 -10.06
CA GLY A 356 7.26 8.23 -8.86
C GLY A 356 8.37 9.28 -8.77
N GLY A 357 8.52 10.16 -9.76
CA GLY A 357 9.53 11.21 -9.75
C GLY A 357 9.17 12.37 -8.81
N VAL A 358 10.15 12.87 -8.07
CA VAL A 358 10.01 14.09 -7.25
C VAL A 358 10.85 15.19 -7.88
N TYR A 359 10.21 16.30 -8.24
CA TYR A 359 10.82 17.39 -8.98
C TYR A 359 10.79 18.69 -8.18
N SER A 360 11.79 19.55 -8.40
CA SER A 360 11.79 20.95 -7.96
C SER A 360 12.00 21.85 -9.18
N LEU A 361 11.05 22.74 -9.42
CA LEU A 361 11.08 23.76 -10.46
C LEU A 361 11.63 25.04 -9.85
N ILE A 362 12.77 25.48 -10.35
CA ILE A 362 13.41 26.72 -9.89
C ILE A 362 13.17 27.80 -10.92
N ILE A 363 12.54 28.87 -10.45
CA ILE A 363 12.31 30.10 -11.19
C ILE A 363 12.86 31.27 -10.39
N ARG A 364 13.38 32.28 -11.09
CA ARG A 364 13.95 33.45 -10.45
C ARG A 364 13.50 34.73 -11.13
N GLU A 365 13.45 35.80 -10.36
CA GLU A 365 13.31 37.14 -10.92
C GLU A 365 14.62 37.63 -11.54
N SER A 366 14.48 38.31 -12.66
CA SER A 366 15.53 39.10 -13.33
C SER A 366 14.97 40.51 -13.57
N ASN A 367 15.80 41.44 -14.06
CA ASN A 367 15.46 42.87 -14.15
C ASN A 367 14.11 43.18 -14.82
N MET A 368 13.69 42.39 -15.83
CA MET A 368 12.47 42.66 -16.60
C MET A 368 11.57 41.44 -16.82
N SER A 369 11.93 40.29 -16.29
CA SER A 369 11.18 39.04 -16.47
C SER A 369 11.47 38.01 -15.39
N ILE A 370 10.56 37.07 -15.19
CA ILE A 370 10.81 35.84 -14.45
C ILE A 370 11.46 34.83 -15.40
N GLU A 371 12.61 34.29 -15.01
CA GLU A 371 13.39 33.34 -15.81
C GLU A 371 13.24 31.91 -15.29
N PHE A 372 13.13 30.96 -16.22
CA PHE A 372 13.28 29.53 -15.93
C PHE A 372 14.75 29.22 -15.68
N VAL A 373 15.09 28.71 -14.49
CA VAL A 373 16.45 28.28 -14.17
C VAL A 373 16.62 26.82 -14.58
N LYS A 374 15.89 25.91 -13.90
CA LYS A 374 15.96 24.48 -14.16
C LYS A 374 14.78 23.74 -13.53
N LEU A 375 14.40 22.62 -14.14
CA LEU A 375 13.64 21.56 -13.48
C LEU A 375 14.63 20.50 -13.00
N LEU A 376 14.75 20.34 -11.69
CA LEU A 376 15.63 19.38 -11.06
C LEU A 376 14.86 18.12 -10.65
N THR A 377 15.45 16.96 -10.88
CA THR A 377 14.94 15.68 -10.36
C THR A 377 15.60 15.40 -9.03
N MET A 378 14.82 15.47 -7.95
CA MET A 378 15.29 15.28 -6.58
C MET A 378 15.30 13.80 -6.19
N SER A 379 14.23 13.09 -6.58
CA SER A 379 14.14 11.64 -6.49
C SER A 379 13.85 11.07 -7.87
N SER A 380 14.62 10.05 -8.25
CA SER A 380 14.47 9.42 -9.56
C SER A 380 13.09 8.78 -9.73
N PRO A 381 12.51 8.83 -10.95
CA PRO A 381 11.29 8.10 -11.28
C PRO A 381 11.42 6.59 -11.01
N ASN A 382 10.29 5.91 -10.88
CA ASN A 382 10.28 4.46 -10.70
C ASN A 382 10.81 3.77 -11.97
N SER A 383 11.60 2.71 -11.78
CA SER A 383 12.29 2.01 -12.87
C SER A 383 11.98 0.52 -12.98
N VAL A 384 11.46 -0.09 -11.91
CA VAL A 384 11.10 -1.52 -11.89
C VAL A 384 9.68 -1.67 -12.39
N ASN A 385 9.49 -2.41 -13.48
CA ASN A 385 8.19 -2.57 -14.11
C ASN A 385 7.16 -3.30 -13.24
N ILE A 386 5.93 -2.81 -13.19
CA ILE A 386 4.82 -3.35 -12.39
C ILE A 386 4.50 -4.83 -12.66
N LEU A 387 4.84 -5.36 -13.86
CA LEU A 387 4.65 -6.78 -14.21
C LEU A 387 5.47 -7.73 -13.32
N TRP A 388 6.49 -7.25 -12.61
CA TRP A 388 7.22 -8.05 -11.62
C TRP A 388 6.36 -8.46 -10.42
N GLN A 389 5.15 -7.93 -10.26
CA GLN A 389 4.16 -8.43 -9.29
C GLN A 389 3.39 -9.67 -9.78
N LEU A 390 3.48 -10.07 -11.05
CA LEU A 390 2.74 -11.24 -11.53
C LEU A 390 3.05 -12.54 -10.78
N PRO A 391 4.31 -12.85 -10.37
CA PRO A 391 4.61 -14.06 -9.61
C PRO A 391 3.91 -14.13 -8.25
N GLN A 392 3.89 -13.04 -7.47
CA GLN A 392 3.17 -13.02 -6.18
C GLN A 392 1.65 -13.13 -6.37
N TYR A 393 1.08 -12.49 -7.40
CA TYR A 393 -0.33 -12.65 -7.74
C TYR A 393 -0.66 -14.08 -8.18
N LEU A 394 0.21 -14.74 -8.93
CA LEU A 394 0.02 -16.14 -9.31
C LEU A 394 -0.08 -17.05 -8.07
N PHE A 395 0.86 -16.92 -7.13
CA PHE A 395 0.87 -17.73 -5.92
C PHE A 395 -0.33 -17.45 -5.02
N ILE A 396 -0.77 -16.19 -4.89
CA ILE A 396 -1.94 -15.86 -4.06
C ILE A 396 -3.26 -16.32 -4.70
N SER A 397 -3.38 -16.32 -6.03
CA SER A 397 -4.54 -16.87 -6.71
C SER A 397 -4.62 -18.39 -6.57
N VAL A 398 -3.47 -19.09 -6.65
CA VAL A 398 -3.40 -20.51 -6.31
C VAL A 398 -3.82 -20.75 -4.87
N ALA A 399 -3.35 -19.90 -3.94
CA ALA A 399 -3.72 -19.95 -2.54
C ALA A 399 -5.24 -19.75 -2.34
N GLU A 400 -5.87 -18.82 -3.05
CA GLU A 400 -7.31 -18.58 -2.99
C GLU A 400 -8.13 -19.79 -3.41
N ILE A 401 -7.76 -20.43 -4.52
CA ILE A 401 -8.43 -21.63 -5.00
C ILE A 401 -8.30 -22.76 -3.98
N MET A 402 -7.09 -22.99 -3.48
CA MET A 402 -6.79 -24.13 -2.62
C MET A 402 -7.26 -23.93 -1.16
N PHE A 403 -7.30 -22.69 -0.67
CA PHE A 403 -7.68 -22.37 0.70
C PHE A 403 -9.11 -21.83 0.78
N GLY A 404 -9.42 -20.80 -0.01
CA GLY A 404 -10.71 -20.11 0.01
C GLY A 404 -11.84 -20.98 -0.54
N VAL A 405 -11.71 -21.43 -1.80
CA VAL A 405 -12.76 -22.25 -2.45
C VAL A 405 -12.92 -23.59 -1.73
N ALA A 406 -11.82 -24.30 -1.47
CA ALA A 406 -11.87 -25.58 -0.75
C ALA A 406 -12.37 -25.45 0.70
N GLY A 407 -12.04 -24.35 1.38
CA GLY A 407 -12.49 -24.09 2.76
C GLY A 407 -13.99 -23.79 2.85
N LEU A 408 -14.53 -23.07 1.86
CA LEU A 408 -15.98 -22.87 1.74
C LEU A 408 -16.70 -24.19 1.40
N GLU A 409 -16.14 -25.01 0.51
CA GLU A 409 -16.68 -26.35 0.20
C GLU A 409 -16.70 -27.24 1.45
N PHE A 410 -15.60 -27.27 2.22
CA PHE A 410 -15.52 -27.96 3.50
C PHE A 410 -16.58 -27.46 4.49
N SER A 411 -16.67 -26.14 4.67
CA SER A 411 -17.67 -25.53 5.56
C SER A 411 -19.10 -25.92 5.19
N PHE A 412 -19.43 -25.96 3.89
CA PHE A 412 -20.78 -26.30 3.44
C PHE A 412 -21.13 -27.79 3.50
N THR A 413 -20.13 -28.66 3.43
CA THR A 413 -20.31 -30.11 3.55
C THR A 413 -20.36 -30.57 5.01
N GLN A 414 -19.66 -29.87 5.91
CA GLN A 414 -19.64 -30.20 7.34
C GLN A 414 -20.65 -29.41 8.19
N ALA A 415 -21.28 -28.36 7.64
CA ALA A 415 -22.29 -27.58 8.35
C ALA A 415 -23.72 -28.12 8.13
N PRO A 416 -24.51 -28.30 9.20
CA PRO A 416 -25.93 -28.64 9.09
C PRO A 416 -26.70 -27.61 8.27
N LYS A 417 -27.72 -28.05 7.50
CA LYS A 417 -28.53 -27.16 6.63
C LYS A 417 -29.12 -25.97 7.38
N SER A 418 -29.50 -26.17 8.65
CA SER A 418 -30.04 -25.16 9.56
C SER A 418 -29.01 -24.08 9.95
N MET A 419 -27.71 -24.39 9.95
CA MET A 419 -26.66 -23.55 10.55
C MET A 419 -25.56 -23.11 9.60
N LYS A 420 -25.68 -23.34 8.29
CA LYS A 420 -24.72 -22.84 7.27
C LYS A 420 -24.46 -21.34 7.39
N THR A 421 -25.47 -20.55 7.77
CA THR A 421 -25.30 -19.11 8.01
C THR A 421 -24.34 -18.80 9.17
N VAL A 422 -24.31 -19.64 10.21
CA VAL A 422 -23.41 -19.46 11.36
C VAL A 422 -21.96 -19.76 10.96
N THR A 423 -21.72 -20.79 10.16
CA THR A 423 -20.36 -21.08 9.67
C THR A 423 -19.86 -20.01 8.71
N ILE A 424 -20.71 -19.50 7.80
CA ILE A 424 -20.36 -18.33 6.97
C ILE A 424 -20.05 -17.10 7.83
N ALA A 425 -20.83 -16.84 8.88
CA ALA A 425 -20.55 -15.72 9.78
C ALA A 425 -19.19 -15.90 10.50
N GLY A 426 -18.86 -17.12 10.93
CA GLY A 426 -17.55 -17.46 11.49
C GLY A 426 -16.41 -17.27 10.49
N TRP A 427 -16.63 -17.58 9.22
CA TRP A 427 -15.66 -17.34 8.15
C TRP A 427 -15.34 -15.84 8.01
N TYR A 428 -16.36 -14.99 7.87
CA TYR A 428 -16.14 -13.54 7.80
C TYR A 428 -15.56 -12.95 9.08
N LEU A 429 -15.88 -13.53 10.24
CA LEU A 429 -15.23 -13.15 11.50
C LEU A 429 -13.72 -13.46 11.45
N SER A 430 -13.32 -14.59 10.87
CA SER A 430 -11.89 -14.91 10.70
C SER A 430 -11.18 -13.89 9.80
N THR A 431 -11.82 -13.47 8.71
CA THR A 431 -11.32 -12.39 7.83
C THR A 431 -11.19 -11.06 8.58
N ALA A 432 -12.17 -10.69 9.40
CA ALA A 432 -12.13 -9.47 10.20
C ALA A 432 -10.98 -9.50 11.22
N VAL A 433 -10.76 -10.64 11.89
CA VAL A 433 -9.62 -10.82 12.81
C VAL A 433 -8.29 -10.75 12.06
N GLY A 434 -8.20 -11.34 10.86
CA GLY A 434 -7.00 -11.26 10.01
C GLY A 434 -6.63 -9.82 9.67
N ASN A 435 -7.60 -9.01 9.24
CA ASN A 435 -7.38 -7.59 8.97
C ASN A 435 -6.95 -6.80 10.22
N LEU A 436 -7.47 -7.16 11.40
CA LEU A 436 -7.04 -6.54 12.66
C LEU A 436 -5.57 -6.85 12.98
N ILE A 437 -5.11 -8.08 12.71
CA ILE A 437 -3.71 -8.49 12.88
C ILE A 437 -2.78 -7.59 12.03
N VAL A 438 -3.15 -7.32 10.77
CA VAL A 438 -2.37 -6.44 9.88
C VAL A 438 -2.24 -5.03 10.45
N ILE A 439 -3.34 -4.46 10.97
CA ILE A 439 -3.35 -3.13 11.58
C ILE A 439 -2.44 -3.08 12.81
N ILE A 440 -2.50 -4.10 13.67
CA ILE A 440 -1.67 -4.18 14.88
C ILE A 440 -0.19 -4.25 14.50
N ILE A 441 0.19 -5.15 13.60
CA ILE A 441 1.59 -5.30 13.15
C ILE A 441 2.11 -3.99 12.55
N THR A 442 1.31 -3.37 11.67
CA THR A 442 1.69 -2.10 11.01
C THR A 442 1.89 -0.97 12.02
N LYS A 443 1.03 -0.87 13.05
CA LYS A 443 1.16 0.19 14.08
C LYS A 443 2.34 -0.01 15.02
N LEU A 444 2.76 -1.26 15.23
CA LEU A 444 3.89 -1.56 16.12
C LEU A 444 5.24 -1.20 15.49
N ASN A 445 5.28 -0.98 14.17
CA ASN A 445 6.46 -0.54 13.41
C ASN A 445 7.73 -1.34 13.77
N PHE A 446 7.59 -2.67 13.77
CA PHE A 446 8.66 -3.59 14.18
C PHE A 446 9.87 -3.56 13.23
N PHE A 447 9.65 -3.22 11.96
CA PHE A 447 10.68 -3.20 10.92
C PHE A 447 10.66 -1.88 10.18
N ASN A 448 11.85 -1.34 9.89
CA ASN A 448 12.00 -0.16 9.05
C ASN A 448 11.81 -0.45 7.55
N SER A 449 11.88 -1.73 7.16
CA SER A 449 11.79 -2.18 5.77
C SER A 449 10.58 -3.08 5.58
N GLN A 450 9.81 -2.81 4.52
CA GLN A 450 8.59 -3.52 4.17
C GLN A 450 8.90 -4.95 3.71
N ALA A 451 10.09 -5.21 3.16
CA ALA A 451 10.51 -6.54 2.77
C ALA A 451 10.53 -7.52 3.97
N TYR A 452 11.05 -7.07 5.12
CA TYR A 452 11.09 -7.89 6.33
C TYR A 452 9.69 -8.13 6.91
N GLU A 453 8.75 -7.19 6.76
CA GLU A 453 7.35 -7.44 7.11
C GLU A 453 6.77 -8.60 6.27
N PHE A 454 7.03 -8.61 4.95
CA PHE A 454 6.56 -9.69 4.09
C PHE A 454 7.17 -11.05 4.46
N PHE A 455 8.46 -11.11 4.76
CA PHE A 455 9.11 -12.35 5.22
C PHE A 455 8.58 -12.82 6.58
N LEU A 456 8.26 -11.90 7.50
CA LEU A 456 7.61 -12.25 8.77
C LEU A 456 6.26 -12.92 8.50
N PHE A 457 5.40 -12.33 7.68
CA PHE A 457 4.10 -12.93 7.33
C PHE A 457 4.26 -14.31 6.68
N ALA A 458 5.26 -14.49 5.80
CA ALA A 458 5.57 -15.79 5.21
C ALA A 458 5.96 -16.85 6.26
N LEU A 459 6.72 -16.47 7.29
CA LEU A 459 7.08 -17.37 8.37
C LEU A 459 5.89 -17.71 9.27
N ILE A 460 5.05 -16.71 9.59
CA ILE A 460 3.86 -16.88 10.41
C ILE A 460 2.87 -17.84 9.73
N ILE A 461 2.60 -17.69 8.42
CA ILE A 461 1.67 -18.59 7.73
C ILE A 461 2.20 -20.03 7.64
N ILE A 462 3.52 -20.24 7.51
CA ILE A 462 4.10 -21.58 7.56
C ILE A 462 3.88 -22.22 8.93
N ALA A 463 4.12 -21.47 10.01
CA ALA A 463 3.86 -21.94 11.37
C ALA A 463 2.37 -22.23 11.61
N ASP A 464 1.49 -21.36 11.13
CA ASP A 464 0.05 -21.51 11.22
C ASP A 464 -0.44 -22.75 10.44
N MET A 465 0.09 -23.00 9.24
CA MET A 465 -0.27 -24.18 8.45
C MET A 465 0.21 -25.49 9.09
N MET A 466 1.31 -25.49 9.85
CA MET A 466 1.71 -26.66 10.65
C MET A 466 0.67 -26.95 11.74
N ILE A 467 0.22 -25.91 12.47
CA ILE A 467 -0.82 -26.04 13.50
C ILE A 467 -2.15 -26.49 12.87
N PHE A 468 -2.55 -25.87 11.76
CA PHE A 468 -3.77 -26.22 11.04
C PHE A 468 -3.75 -27.67 10.55
N THR A 469 -2.61 -28.15 10.04
CA THR A 469 -2.46 -29.54 9.60
C THR A 469 -2.63 -30.51 10.77
N GLU A 470 -2.05 -30.22 11.94
CA GLU A 470 -2.25 -31.03 13.16
C GLU A 470 -3.70 -30.99 13.67
N MET A 471 -4.38 -29.85 13.55
CA MET A 471 -5.81 -29.78 13.88
C MET A 471 -6.66 -30.57 12.88
N ALA A 472 -6.29 -30.55 11.60
CA ALA A 472 -7.00 -31.22 10.53
C ALA A 472 -6.86 -32.74 10.56
N THR A 473 -5.70 -33.29 10.98
CA THR A 473 -5.51 -34.74 11.16
C THR A 473 -6.39 -35.30 12.27
N ASN A 474 -6.64 -34.50 13.30
CA ASN A 474 -7.47 -34.85 14.45
C ASN A 474 -8.98 -34.61 14.19
N TYR A 475 -9.36 -34.09 13.01
CA TYR A 475 -10.74 -33.81 12.68
C TYR A 475 -11.45 -35.03 12.09
N HIS A 476 -12.60 -35.39 12.66
CA HIS A 476 -13.46 -36.44 12.13
C HIS A 476 -14.56 -35.85 11.24
N PHE A 477 -14.62 -36.33 9.99
CA PHE A 477 -15.64 -35.95 9.02
C PHE A 477 -16.99 -36.48 9.45
N VAL A 478 -17.99 -35.59 9.45
CA VAL A 478 -19.37 -35.94 9.74
C VAL A 478 -20.12 -36.13 8.43
N GLU A 479 -20.68 -37.32 8.23
CA GLU A 479 -21.64 -37.56 7.16
C GLU A 479 -23.01 -37.02 7.60
N LEU A 480 -23.49 -35.98 6.93
CA LEU A 480 -24.81 -35.41 7.21
C LEU A 480 -25.89 -36.26 6.51
N GLU A 481 -26.83 -36.81 7.28
CA GLU A 481 -27.98 -37.51 6.72
C GLU A 481 -28.76 -36.58 5.77
N VAL A 482 -29.02 -37.08 4.56
CA VAL A 482 -29.92 -36.41 3.61
C VAL A 482 -31.32 -36.48 4.19
N ASP A 483 -31.95 -35.31 4.44
CA ASP A 483 -33.34 -35.24 4.94
C ASP A 483 -34.22 -36.31 4.28
N SER A 484 -34.94 -37.06 5.11
CA SER A 484 -35.98 -38.01 4.71
C SER A 484 -37.09 -37.41 3.82
N SER A 485 -37.13 -36.09 3.65
CA SER A 485 -37.97 -35.41 2.65
C SER A 485 -37.52 -35.64 1.19
N VAL A 486 -36.26 -36.00 0.94
CA VAL A 486 -35.79 -36.42 -0.40
C VAL A 486 -36.17 -37.88 -0.68
N LEU A 487 -36.19 -38.74 0.34
CA LEU A 487 -36.67 -40.12 0.22
C LEU A 487 -38.16 -40.20 -0.12
N ILE A 488 -38.96 -39.21 0.29
CA ILE A 488 -40.38 -39.11 -0.06
C ILE A 488 -40.57 -38.69 -1.54
N MET A 489 -39.63 -37.95 -2.14
CA MET A 489 -39.71 -37.58 -3.56
C MET A 489 -39.30 -38.72 -4.52
N ASN A 490 -38.62 -39.74 -4.03
CA ASN A 490 -38.23 -40.94 -4.81
C ASN A 490 -39.16 -42.14 -4.57
N ARG A 491 -40.28 -41.97 -3.86
CA ARG A 491 -41.34 -43.00 -3.79
C ARG A 491 -42.26 -42.81 -4.99
N ASP A 492 -42.09 -43.64 -6.02
CA ASP A 492 -43.02 -43.69 -7.14
C ASP A 492 -44.46 -43.89 -6.63
N PRO A 493 -45.46 -43.11 -7.09
CA PRO A 493 -46.86 -43.30 -6.72
C PRO A 493 -47.52 -44.57 -7.28
N GLN A 494 -46.77 -45.48 -7.92
CA GLN A 494 -47.34 -46.60 -8.67
C GLN A 494 -47.40 -47.94 -7.92
N LEU A 495 -47.17 -47.99 -6.60
CA LEU A 495 -47.20 -49.26 -5.85
C LEU A 495 -48.29 -49.41 -4.79
N ASP A 496 -49.22 -48.45 -4.65
CA ASP A 496 -50.35 -48.54 -3.71
C ASP A 496 -51.72 -48.60 -4.43
N GLU A 497 -51.84 -49.43 -5.48
CA GLU A 497 -53.15 -49.71 -6.12
C GLU A 497 -53.47 -51.21 -6.29
N ASN A 498 -52.70 -52.12 -5.68
CA ASN A 498 -53.06 -53.55 -5.60
C ASN A 498 -52.68 -54.13 -4.22
N ALA A 499 -53.50 -53.86 -3.22
CA ALA A 499 -53.58 -54.62 -1.97
C ALA A 499 -55.02 -54.64 -1.45
#